data_AF-L1LD56-F1
#
_entry.id   AF-L1LD56-F1
#
_cell.length_a   1.000
_cell.length_b   1.000
_cell.length_c   1.000
_cell.angle_alpha   90.00
_cell.angle_beta   90.00
_cell.angle_gamma   90.00
#
_symmetry.space_group_name_H-M   'P 1'
#
loop_
_entity.id
_entity.type
_entity.pdbx_description
1 polymer ?
#
loop_
_entity_poly.entity_id
_entity_poly.type
_entity_poly.pdbx_seq_one_letter_code
_entity_poly.pdbx_strand_id
1 'polypeptide(L)'
;MRHVSLITSVIFMINLSCFSSIKFLKTSNIPLYLRSNVINSQSSYSSSTRFYSNVTNMVSTNKVPFSVGLDPFCHKQFEDKAVNHIPCEKETFMNKVQEILDSGDYKLTDGYAPFCKHIFVKNFTKALCGSIEITEKNEHLLKSGYVARTSNELPVLSRWFRRSDVEQYTEEALYLDLILYSKEQVIKENEATNTKIPDRSYDKDYYIISVKPQNIDKELPMLPITMMRNTMIEEGGSGVGINRGKYLESVEFWSKRAAILN
;
A
#
# COMPACT_ATOMS: atom_id res chain seq x y z
N MET A 1 55.26 -37.73 -4.33
CA MET A 1 55.56 -36.42 -3.69
C MET A 1 54.26 -35.62 -3.71
N ARG A 2 53.32 -35.64 -2.76
CA ARG A 2 53.30 -35.44 -1.29
C ARG A 2 53.96 -34.14 -0.81
N HIS A 3 53.11 -33.14 -0.53
CA HIS A 3 53.08 -32.11 0.55
C HIS A 3 52.06 -31.05 0.07
N VAL A 4 50.84 -30.85 0.61
CA VAL A 4 50.29 -30.62 1.98
C VAL A 4 50.79 -29.35 2.66
N SER A 5 49.81 -28.54 3.08
CA SER A 5 49.81 -27.46 4.08
C SER A 5 50.15 -26.03 3.57
N LEU A 6 49.57 -24.94 4.06
CA LEU A 6 48.89 -24.70 5.34
C LEU A 6 47.99 -23.45 5.25
N ILE A 7 46.88 -23.50 5.97
CA ILE A 7 45.93 -22.42 6.29
C ILE A 7 46.63 -21.35 7.13
N THR A 8 46.32 -20.06 6.95
CA THR A 8 46.37 -19.11 8.10
C THR A 8 45.39 -17.96 7.95
N SER A 9 44.58 -17.82 9.00
CA SER A 9 43.48 -16.90 9.22
C SER A 9 43.93 -15.44 9.36
N VAL A 10 43.13 -14.50 8.85
CA VAL A 10 43.22 -13.08 9.21
C VAL A 10 42.08 -12.77 10.19
N ILE A 11 42.43 -12.66 11.47
CA ILE A 11 41.57 -12.23 12.57
C ILE A 11 42.22 -11.01 13.26
N PHE A 12 41.40 -9.99 13.49
CA PHE A 12 41.53 -8.85 14.41
C PHE A 12 42.64 -7.80 14.21
N MET A 13 42.20 -6.54 14.03
CA MET A 13 42.55 -5.48 14.97
C MET A 13 41.35 -4.56 15.21
N ILE A 14 40.77 -4.70 16.40
CA ILE A 14 39.95 -3.68 17.06
C ILE A 14 40.90 -2.55 17.49
N ASN A 15 40.61 -1.32 17.12
CA ASN A 15 41.21 -0.14 17.75
C ASN A 15 40.17 0.50 18.69
N LEU A 16 40.41 0.33 19.98
CA LEU A 16 39.81 1.11 21.07
C LEU A 16 40.74 2.30 21.31
N SER A 17 40.23 3.53 21.22
CA SER A 17 40.87 4.67 21.87
C SER A 17 39.85 5.72 22.34
N CYS A 18 39.70 5.74 23.67
CA CYS A 18 39.52 6.89 24.55
C CYS A 18 38.27 7.80 24.45
N PHE A 19 37.33 7.51 25.35
CA PHE A 19 36.86 8.38 26.46
C PHE A 19 37.07 9.91 26.38
N SER A 20 35.96 10.63 26.40
CA SER A 20 35.58 11.77 27.28
C SER A 20 34.53 12.62 26.52
N SER A 21 33.28 12.83 26.96
CA SER A 21 32.86 13.33 28.25
C SER A 21 31.36 13.05 28.45
N ILE A 22 31.02 12.50 29.62
CA ILE A 22 29.65 12.39 30.13
C ILE A 22 29.32 13.72 30.82
N LYS A 23 28.23 14.38 30.41
CA LYS A 23 27.54 15.37 31.25
C LYS A 23 26.12 14.88 31.54
N PHE A 24 25.98 14.39 32.76
CA PHE A 24 24.74 14.22 33.52
C PHE A 24 23.99 15.57 33.59
N LEU A 25 22.69 15.57 33.27
CA LEU A 25 21.76 16.58 33.79
C LEU A 25 20.64 15.88 34.54
N LYS A 26 20.54 16.25 35.82
CA LYS A 26 19.62 15.78 36.85
C LYS A 26 18.21 16.35 36.66
N THR A 27 17.23 15.45 36.82
CA THR A 27 15.94 15.56 37.55
C THR A 27 15.27 16.93 37.76
N SER A 28 13.97 16.99 37.44
CA SER A 28 12.94 17.61 38.32
C SER A 28 11.52 17.12 38.00
N ASN A 29 10.80 16.77 39.07
CA ASN A 29 9.42 16.24 39.24
C ASN A 29 8.30 17.21 38.71
N ILE A 30 7.22 16.74 38.03
CA ILE A 30 5.83 16.38 38.48
C ILE A 30 5.06 17.55 39.15
N PRO A 31 3.74 17.85 38.92
CA PRO A 31 2.55 16.97 38.74
C PRO A 31 1.60 17.31 37.56
N LEU A 32 0.80 16.43 36.93
CA LEU A 32 -0.28 15.50 37.37
C LEU A 32 -1.38 16.13 38.24
N TYR A 33 -2.37 16.75 37.60
CA TYR A 33 -3.68 17.04 38.19
C TYR A 33 -4.77 16.20 37.53
N LEU A 34 -5.20 15.17 38.26
CA LEU A 34 -6.53 14.57 38.16
C LEU A 34 -7.52 15.47 38.90
N ARG A 35 -8.66 15.79 38.29
CA ARG A 35 -9.88 16.10 39.04
C ARG A 35 -11.12 15.61 38.29
N SER A 36 -11.70 14.58 38.87
CA SER A 36 -13.08 14.17 38.75
C SER A 36 -14.04 15.29 39.19
N ASN A 37 -15.21 15.35 38.58
CA ASN A 37 -16.43 15.82 39.25
C ASN A 37 -17.62 15.03 38.72
N VAL A 38 -18.08 14.13 39.59
CA VAL A 38 -19.40 13.53 39.61
C VAL A 38 -20.33 14.55 40.26
N ILE A 39 -21.46 14.90 39.62
CA ILE A 39 -22.65 15.40 40.30
C ILE A 39 -23.88 14.69 39.73
N ASN A 40 -24.54 13.96 40.62
CA ASN A 40 -25.89 13.43 40.49
C ASN A 40 -26.93 14.55 40.53
N SER A 41 -28.02 14.39 39.78
CA SER A 41 -29.35 14.73 40.30
C SER A 41 -30.45 13.91 39.61
N GLN A 42 -31.08 13.06 40.43
CA GLN A 42 -32.47 12.59 40.38
C GLN A 42 -33.44 13.73 40.02
N SER A 43 -34.68 13.61 39.55
CA SER A 43 -35.66 12.54 39.31
C SER A 43 -36.90 13.26 38.72
N SER A 44 -37.74 12.59 37.92
CA SER A 44 -39.20 12.58 38.12
C SER A 44 -39.92 11.83 37.01
N TYR A 45 -40.84 10.97 37.45
CA TYR A 45 -41.85 10.27 36.67
C TYR A 45 -42.95 11.25 36.19
N SER A 46 -43.46 11.03 34.98
CA SER A 46 -44.91 11.15 34.70
C SER A 46 -45.29 10.46 33.38
N SER A 47 -46.56 10.10 33.33
CA SER A 47 -47.20 9.03 32.58
C SER A 47 -47.67 9.39 31.17
N SER A 48 -48.03 8.35 30.41
CA SER A 48 -48.94 8.32 29.23
C SER A 48 -48.47 9.10 27.99
N THR A 49 -48.38 8.51 26.79
CA THR A 49 -49.53 8.02 26.02
C THR A 49 -49.00 7.19 24.84
N ARG A 50 -49.64 6.05 24.53
CA ARG A 50 -49.36 5.26 23.31
C ARG A 50 -49.66 6.09 22.07
N PHE A 51 -48.61 6.49 21.35
CA PHE A 51 -48.71 6.85 19.95
C PHE A 51 -48.21 5.67 19.12
N TYR A 52 -49.14 4.97 18.47
CA TYR A 52 -48.82 4.13 17.31
C TYR A 52 -48.38 5.08 16.19
N SER A 53 -47.07 5.26 16.05
CA SER A 53 -46.49 5.82 14.83
C SER A 53 -46.23 4.66 13.88
N ASN A 54 -46.87 4.72 12.71
CA ASN A 54 -46.55 3.86 11.59
C ASN A 54 -45.06 4.03 11.28
N VAL A 55 -44.26 3.01 11.59
CA VAL A 55 -42.89 2.90 11.11
C VAL A 55 -43.00 2.59 9.62
N THR A 56 -43.09 3.63 8.81
CA THR A 56 -42.64 3.55 7.43
C THR A 56 -41.17 3.15 7.52
N ASN A 57 -40.86 1.92 7.12
CA ASN A 57 -39.50 1.47 6.88
C ASN A 57 -38.90 2.40 5.84
N MET A 58 -38.30 3.51 6.29
CA MET A 58 -37.25 4.16 5.55
C MET A 58 -36.13 3.13 5.48
N VAL A 59 -36.01 2.50 4.31
CA VAL A 59 -34.78 1.83 3.92
C VAL A 59 -33.72 2.92 4.04
N SER A 60 -33.00 2.90 5.17
CA SER A 60 -31.78 3.65 5.33
C SER A 60 -30.86 3.10 4.26
N THR A 61 -30.83 3.76 3.11
CA THR A 61 -29.72 3.64 2.19
C THR A 61 -28.52 4.02 3.04
N ASN A 62 -27.72 3.03 3.46
CA ASN A 62 -26.46 3.27 4.13
C ASN A 62 -25.57 3.91 3.08
N LYS A 63 -25.79 5.21 2.86
CA LYS A 63 -25.05 5.98 1.89
C LYS A 63 -23.61 5.97 2.39
N VAL A 64 -22.76 5.38 1.59
CA VAL A 64 -21.31 5.29 1.81
C VAL A 64 -20.82 6.66 2.26
N PRO A 65 -20.03 6.78 3.34
CA PRO A 65 -19.64 8.08 3.89
C PRO A 65 -18.71 8.88 2.98
N PHE A 66 -18.29 8.29 1.86
CA PHE A 66 -17.44 8.90 0.85
C PHE A 66 -17.76 8.32 -0.54
N SER A 67 -17.30 9.01 -1.57
CA SER A 67 -17.45 8.66 -2.97
C SER A 67 -16.09 8.35 -3.60
N VAL A 68 -16.06 7.44 -4.57
CA VAL A 68 -14.84 6.96 -5.22
C VAL A 68 -14.90 7.17 -6.73
N GLY A 69 -13.85 7.74 -7.30
CA GLY A 69 -13.63 7.88 -8.74
C GLY A 69 -12.46 7.04 -9.23
N LEU A 70 -12.21 7.06 -10.54
CA LEU A 70 -11.02 6.47 -11.18
C LEU A 70 -10.13 7.60 -11.67
N ASP A 71 -8.88 7.63 -11.20
CA ASP A 71 -7.93 8.63 -11.68
C ASP A 71 -7.40 8.27 -13.08
N PRO A 72 -7.18 9.23 -13.99
CA PRO A 72 -6.60 8.96 -15.31
C PRO A 72 -5.23 8.27 -15.29
N PHE A 73 -4.44 8.43 -14.23
CA PHE A 73 -3.19 7.68 -14.06
C PHE A 73 -3.40 6.17 -14.02
N CYS A 74 -4.55 5.72 -13.51
CA CYS A 74 -4.92 4.32 -13.43
C CYS A 74 -5.43 3.77 -14.78
N HIS A 75 -5.82 4.62 -15.74
CA HIS A 75 -6.43 4.19 -17.01
C HIS A 75 -5.54 3.23 -17.80
N LYS A 76 -4.21 3.43 -17.77
CA LYS A 76 -3.24 2.57 -18.46
C LYS A 76 -3.32 1.10 -18.02
N GLN A 77 -3.85 0.81 -16.83
CA GLN A 77 -4.00 -0.56 -16.33
C GLN A 77 -5.08 -1.35 -17.06
N PHE A 78 -5.98 -0.67 -17.77
CA PHE A 78 -7.05 -1.30 -18.55
C PHE A 78 -6.63 -1.59 -20.00
N GLU A 79 -5.37 -1.32 -20.37
CA GLU A 79 -4.80 -1.63 -21.68
C GLU A 79 -4.12 -3.00 -21.69
N ASP A 80 -4.21 -3.77 -22.77
CA ASP A 80 -3.77 -5.18 -22.91
C ASP A 80 -2.29 -5.45 -22.55
N LYS A 81 -1.45 -4.40 -22.50
CA LYS A 81 -0.01 -4.48 -22.23
C LYS A 81 0.39 -3.87 -20.88
N ALA A 82 -0.56 -3.62 -20.00
CA ALA A 82 -0.25 -3.20 -18.66
C ALA A 82 0.44 -4.31 -17.86
N VAL A 83 1.37 -3.91 -16.98
CA VAL A 83 2.02 -4.84 -16.03
C VAL A 83 0.99 -5.44 -15.07
N ASN A 84 0.07 -4.63 -14.55
CA ASN A 84 -1.09 -5.10 -13.80
C ASN A 84 -2.34 -4.85 -14.63
N HIS A 85 -2.53 -5.65 -15.67
CA HIS A 85 -3.66 -5.52 -16.58
C HIS A 85 -4.97 -5.90 -15.88
N ILE A 86 -5.99 -5.06 -16.05
CA ILE A 86 -7.35 -5.26 -15.58
C ILE A 86 -8.22 -5.52 -16.81
N PRO A 87 -8.56 -6.79 -17.11
CA PRO A 87 -9.30 -7.18 -18.31
C PRO A 87 -10.81 -6.90 -18.16
N CYS A 88 -11.16 -5.63 -18.02
CA CYS A 88 -12.53 -5.17 -17.85
C CYS A 88 -12.67 -3.75 -18.42
N GLU A 89 -13.85 -3.36 -18.89
CA GLU A 89 -14.11 -1.97 -19.24
C GLU A 89 -14.12 -1.08 -18.00
N LYS A 90 -13.54 0.12 -18.09
CA LYS A 90 -13.43 1.05 -16.94
C LYS A 90 -14.80 1.39 -16.32
N GLU A 91 -15.82 1.57 -17.15
CA GLU A 91 -17.18 1.85 -16.68
C GLU A 91 -17.77 0.65 -15.94
N THR A 92 -17.65 -0.56 -16.50
CA THR A 92 -18.08 -1.80 -15.83
C THR A 92 -17.34 -2.00 -14.51
N PHE A 93 -16.03 -1.73 -14.49
CA PHE A 93 -15.22 -1.80 -13.29
C PHE A 93 -15.74 -0.85 -12.20
N MET A 94 -15.94 0.42 -12.53
CA MET A 94 -16.41 1.43 -11.57
C MET A 94 -17.84 1.19 -11.10
N ASN A 95 -18.72 0.71 -11.97
CA ASN A 95 -20.07 0.29 -11.57
C ASN A 95 -20.00 -0.84 -10.53
N LYS A 96 -19.12 -1.82 -10.74
CA LYS A 96 -18.96 -2.92 -9.78
C LYS A 96 -18.34 -2.47 -8.45
N VAL A 97 -17.38 -1.54 -8.49
CA VAL A 97 -16.84 -0.90 -7.29
C VAL A 97 -17.94 -0.17 -6.54
N GLN A 98 -18.80 0.60 -7.23
CA GLN A 98 -19.91 1.31 -6.60
C GLN A 98 -20.92 0.34 -5.94
N GLU A 99 -21.27 -0.76 -6.60
CA GLU A 99 -22.13 -1.80 -6.01
C GLU A 99 -21.56 -2.35 -4.70
N ILE A 100 -20.24 -2.60 -4.66
CA ILE A 100 -19.55 -3.09 -3.46
C ILE A 100 -19.59 -2.04 -2.35
N LEU A 101 -19.32 -0.77 -2.68
CA LEU A 101 -19.40 0.32 -1.72
C LEU A 101 -20.81 0.48 -1.16
N ASP A 102 -21.83 0.48 -2.02
CA ASP A 102 -23.24 0.60 -1.64
C ASP A 102 -23.73 -0.57 -0.76
N SER A 103 -23.15 -1.76 -0.94
CA SER A 103 -23.44 -2.92 -0.08
C SER A 103 -22.91 -2.76 1.35
N GLY A 104 -21.90 -1.91 1.55
CA GLY A 104 -21.20 -1.75 2.83
C GLY A 104 -20.24 -2.90 3.19
N ASP A 105 -20.14 -3.95 2.36
CA ASP A 105 -19.24 -5.08 2.58
C ASP A 105 -17.83 -4.79 2.06
N TYR A 106 -17.18 -3.81 2.68
CA TYR A 106 -15.80 -3.45 2.38
C TYR A 106 -15.07 -2.96 3.63
N LYS A 107 -13.74 -3.07 3.61
CA LYS A 107 -12.88 -2.52 4.66
C LYS A 107 -11.96 -1.46 4.10
N LEU A 108 -12.18 -0.21 4.51
CA LEU A 108 -11.25 0.88 4.24
C LEU A 108 -10.06 0.78 5.21
N THR A 109 -8.86 0.56 4.66
CA THR A 109 -7.62 0.43 5.43
C THR A 109 -6.72 1.62 5.16
N ASP A 110 -6.03 2.11 6.19
CA ASP A 110 -5.04 3.17 6.02
C ASP A 110 -3.84 2.67 5.22
N GLY A 111 -3.41 3.46 4.24
CA GLY A 111 -2.15 3.26 3.55
C GLY A 111 -0.98 3.94 4.27
N TYR A 112 0.11 4.13 3.54
CA TYR A 112 1.36 4.67 4.09
C TYR A 112 1.29 6.15 4.54
N ALA A 113 0.25 6.88 4.17
CA ALA A 113 0.06 8.29 4.47
C ALA A 113 -1.43 8.62 4.69
N PRO A 114 -1.79 9.71 5.39
CA PRO A 114 -3.19 10.03 5.70
C PRO A 114 -4.11 10.13 4.47
N PHE A 115 -3.59 10.58 3.33
CA PHE A 115 -4.32 10.70 2.06
C PHE A 115 -4.45 9.37 1.30
N CYS A 116 -3.70 8.33 1.67
CA CYS A 116 -3.64 7.05 0.98
C CYS A 116 -4.51 6.03 1.74
N LYS A 117 -5.44 5.39 1.04
CA LYS A 117 -6.31 4.34 1.55
C LYS A 117 -6.27 3.12 0.65
N HIS A 118 -6.70 1.99 1.19
CA HIS A 118 -6.85 0.73 0.48
C HIS A 118 -8.24 0.16 0.69
N ILE A 119 -8.82 -0.38 -0.38
CA ILE A 119 -10.01 -1.25 -0.31
C ILE A 119 -9.65 -2.57 -0.99
N PHE A 120 -9.81 -3.67 -0.27
CA PHE A 120 -9.57 -5.01 -0.81
C PHE A 120 -10.91 -5.64 -1.19
N VAL A 121 -11.07 -5.97 -2.47
CA VAL A 121 -12.29 -6.60 -3.00
C VAL A 121 -11.96 -7.93 -3.66
N LYS A 122 -12.92 -8.87 -3.70
CA LYS A 122 -12.76 -10.08 -4.52
C LYS A 122 -12.57 -9.70 -5.98
N ASN A 123 -11.68 -10.41 -6.67
CA ASN A 123 -11.45 -10.15 -8.09
C ASN A 123 -12.68 -10.50 -8.92
N PHE A 124 -13.25 -9.48 -9.57
CA PHE A 124 -14.39 -9.61 -10.48
C PHE A 124 -14.00 -9.37 -11.95
N THR A 125 -12.69 -9.26 -12.25
CA THR A 125 -12.17 -8.76 -13.55
C THR A 125 -11.34 -9.77 -14.33
N LYS A 126 -11.11 -10.98 -13.80
CA LYS A 126 -10.15 -11.95 -14.36
C LYS A 126 -8.69 -11.49 -14.37
N ALA A 127 -8.36 -10.40 -13.68
CA ALA A 127 -6.99 -9.91 -13.58
C ALA A 127 -6.07 -10.96 -12.96
N LEU A 128 -4.89 -11.11 -13.55
CA LEU A 128 -3.88 -12.07 -13.12
C LEU A 128 -2.95 -11.47 -12.07
N CYS A 129 -2.38 -12.30 -11.19
CA CYS A 129 -1.42 -11.84 -10.19
C CYS A 129 -0.22 -11.12 -10.82
N GLY A 130 0.15 -9.95 -10.27
CA GLY A 130 1.32 -9.18 -10.73
C GLY A 130 2.67 -9.75 -10.29
N SER A 131 2.68 -10.82 -9.50
CA SER A 131 3.88 -11.50 -9.02
C SER A 131 3.57 -12.97 -8.73
N ILE A 132 4.56 -13.84 -8.90
CA ILE A 132 4.45 -15.27 -8.61
C ILE A 132 5.56 -15.71 -7.65
N GLU A 133 5.35 -16.88 -7.03
CA GLU A 133 6.34 -17.53 -6.20
C GLU A 133 7.52 -18.05 -7.01
N ILE A 134 8.72 -17.89 -6.46
CA ILE A 134 9.95 -18.48 -6.98
C ILE A 134 9.99 -19.92 -6.45
N THR A 135 10.06 -20.87 -7.38
CA THR A 135 10.11 -22.31 -7.12
C THR A 135 11.27 -22.91 -7.90
N GLU A 136 11.73 -24.11 -7.52
CA GLU A 136 12.78 -24.82 -8.26
C GLU A 136 12.47 -24.97 -9.76
N LYS A 137 11.18 -25.07 -10.10
CA LYS A 137 10.71 -25.24 -11.48
C LYS A 137 10.79 -23.96 -12.31
N ASN A 138 10.73 -22.78 -11.71
CA ASN A 138 10.70 -21.51 -12.44
C ASN A 138 11.90 -20.60 -12.15
N GLU A 139 12.71 -20.86 -11.12
CA GLU A 139 13.80 -19.97 -10.69
C GLU A 139 14.77 -19.64 -11.84
N HIS A 140 15.06 -20.63 -12.69
CA HIS A 140 15.93 -20.47 -13.87
C HIS A 140 15.40 -19.47 -14.93
N LEU A 141 14.13 -19.08 -14.86
CA LEU A 141 13.48 -18.10 -15.74
C LEU A 141 13.63 -16.67 -15.23
N LEU A 142 14.07 -16.47 -13.97
CA LEU A 142 14.28 -15.14 -13.41
C LEU A 142 15.26 -14.33 -14.26
N LYS A 143 14.86 -13.11 -14.57
CA LYS A 143 15.72 -12.08 -15.15
C LYS A 143 16.16 -11.14 -14.04
N SER A 144 17.32 -10.54 -14.24
CA SER A 144 17.79 -9.43 -13.41
C SER A 144 18.48 -8.38 -14.27
N GLY A 145 18.52 -7.16 -13.77
CA GLY A 145 19.12 -6.02 -14.45
C GLY A 145 18.89 -4.72 -13.70
N TYR A 146 19.59 -3.67 -14.13
CA TYR A 146 19.39 -2.32 -13.62
C TYR A 146 18.23 -1.68 -14.37
N VAL A 147 17.15 -1.37 -13.65
CA VAL A 147 15.90 -0.84 -14.22
C VAL A 147 15.52 0.43 -13.47
N ALA A 148 15.20 1.49 -14.22
CA ALA A 148 14.60 2.71 -13.68
C ALA A 148 13.08 2.69 -13.93
N ARG A 149 12.29 3.25 -13.01
CA ARG A 149 10.83 3.34 -13.18
C ARG A 149 10.44 4.48 -14.12
N THR A 150 11.23 5.55 -14.14
CA THR A 150 11.10 6.72 -14.99
C THR A 150 12.49 7.12 -15.50
N SER A 151 12.56 7.98 -16.52
CA SER A 151 13.84 8.47 -17.07
C SER A 151 14.65 9.33 -16.08
N ASN A 152 14.00 9.85 -15.03
CA ASN A 152 14.59 10.80 -14.10
C ASN A 152 15.05 10.13 -12.80
N GLU A 153 14.85 8.82 -12.65
CA GLU A 153 15.28 8.05 -11.47
C GLU A 153 16.51 7.21 -11.79
N LEU A 154 17.41 7.08 -10.81
CA LEU A 154 18.52 6.13 -10.93
C LEU A 154 18.02 4.69 -11.14
N PRO A 155 18.63 3.93 -12.07
CA PRO A 155 18.29 2.54 -12.27
C PRO A 155 18.81 1.70 -11.10
N VAL A 156 17.98 0.78 -10.62
CA VAL A 156 18.28 -0.07 -9.48
C VAL A 156 18.27 -1.54 -9.88
N LEU A 157 19.08 -2.35 -9.19
CA LEU A 157 19.07 -3.80 -9.41
C LEU A 157 17.66 -4.34 -9.10
N SER A 158 17.05 -4.91 -10.12
CA SER A 158 15.71 -5.48 -10.09
C SER A 158 15.75 -6.92 -10.58
N ARG A 159 14.79 -7.73 -10.14
CA ARG A 159 14.57 -9.09 -10.64
C ARG A 159 13.10 -9.33 -10.94
N TRP A 160 12.82 -10.06 -12.00
CA TRP A 160 11.45 -10.26 -12.49
C TRP A 160 11.35 -11.54 -13.33
N PHE A 161 10.13 -12.00 -13.53
CA PHE A 161 9.79 -12.92 -14.60
C PHE A 161 9.24 -12.15 -15.80
N ARG A 162 9.60 -12.57 -17.02
CA ARG A 162 8.92 -12.07 -18.23
C ARG A 162 7.59 -12.79 -18.37
N ARG A 163 6.52 -12.06 -18.66
CA ARG A 163 5.16 -12.63 -18.79
C ARG A 163 5.11 -13.83 -19.74
N SER A 164 5.76 -13.72 -20.89
CA SER A 164 5.84 -14.79 -21.89
C SER A 164 6.49 -16.08 -21.38
N ASP A 165 7.38 -15.99 -20.39
CA ASP A 165 8.17 -17.12 -19.92
C ASP A 165 7.44 -17.89 -18.80
N VAL A 166 6.47 -17.26 -18.14
CA VAL A 166 5.81 -17.78 -16.92
C VAL A 166 4.29 -17.79 -16.96
N GLU A 167 3.69 -17.70 -18.14
CA GLU A 167 2.22 -17.70 -18.32
C GLU A 167 1.57 -18.91 -17.61
N GLN A 168 2.18 -20.09 -17.72
CA GLN A 168 1.73 -21.34 -17.07
C GLN A 168 1.80 -21.34 -15.54
N TYR A 169 2.51 -20.40 -14.92
CA TYR A 169 2.61 -20.25 -13.47
C TYR A 169 1.77 -19.09 -12.93
N THR A 170 1.12 -18.34 -13.82
CA THR A 170 0.38 -17.14 -13.45
C THR A 170 -1.09 -17.47 -13.28
N GLU A 171 -1.63 -17.14 -12.11
CA GLU A 171 -3.01 -17.46 -11.74
C GLU A 171 -3.88 -16.20 -11.68
N GLU A 172 -5.20 -16.39 -11.85
CA GLU A 172 -6.20 -15.35 -11.56
C GLU A 172 -6.08 -14.92 -10.10
N ALA A 173 -5.98 -13.62 -9.87
CA ALA A 173 -5.87 -13.11 -8.51
C ALA A 173 -7.16 -13.35 -7.72
N LEU A 174 -7.05 -13.65 -6.43
CA LEU A 174 -8.22 -13.79 -5.56
C LEU A 174 -8.85 -12.42 -5.22
N TYR A 175 -8.01 -11.39 -5.09
CA TYR A 175 -8.39 -10.05 -4.65
C TYR A 175 -7.81 -8.97 -5.56
N LEU A 176 -8.43 -7.80 -5.51
CA LEU A 176 -7.92 -6.55 -6.03
C LEU A 176 -7.70 -5.61 -4.84
N ASP A 177 -6.47 -5.14 -4.66
CA ASP A 177 -6.15 -4.01 -3.80
C ASP A 177 -6.37 -2.72 -4.60
N LEU A 178 -7.44 -2.01 -4.27
CA LEU A 178 -7.77 -0.70 -4.82
C LEU A 178 -7.04 0.34 -3.98
N ILE A 179 -6.03 0.99 -4.55
CA ILE A 179 -5.27 2.03 -3.88
C ILE A 179 -5.89 3.37 -4.20
N LEU A 180 -6.32 4.07 -3.15
CA LEU A 180 -7.04 5.33 -3.25
C LEU A 180 -6.21 6.48 -2.71
N TYR A 181 -6.17 7.59 -3.45
CA TYR A 181 -5.72 8.87 -2.93
C TYR A 181 -6.91 9.81 -2.71
N SER A 182 -6.82 10.67 -1.68
CA SER A 182 -7.78 11.75 -1.49
C SER A 182 -7.74 12.69 -2.69
N LYS A 183 -8.88 13.33 -2.97
CA LYS A 183 -9.00 14.36 -4.01
C LYS A 183 -7.90 15.42 -3.92
N GLU A 184 -7.61 15.91 -2.71
CA GLU A 184 -6.62 16.96 -2.49
C GLU A 184 -5.21 16.51 -2.91
N GLN A 185 -4.86 15.25 -2.67
CA GLN A 185 -3.56 14.72 -3.06
C GLN A 185 -3.45 14.55 -4.57
N VAL A 186 -4.51 14.06 -5.23
CA VAL A 186 -4.53 13.89 -6.68
C VAL A 186 -4.37 15.24 -7.39
N ILE A 187 -5.09 16.27 -6.95
CA ILE A 187 -4.95 17.64 -7.48
C ILE A 187 -3.50 18.12 -7.33
N LYS A 188 -2.93 17.97 -6.13
CA LYS A 188 -1.55 18.38 -5.84
C LYS A 188 -0.51 17.69 -6.73
N GLU A 189 -0.66 16.39 -7.01
CA GLU A 189 0.27 15.66 -7.90
C GLU A 189 0.11 16.05 -9.38
N ASN A 190 -1.11 16.31 -9.83
CA ASN A 190 -1.37 16.78 -11.20
C ASN A 190 -0.77 18.17 -11.46
N GLU A 191 -0.91 19.09 -10.50
CA GLU A 191 -0.29 20.42 -10.55
C GLU A 191 1.24 20.32 -10.64
N ALA A 192 1.85 19.45 -9.82
CA ALA A 192 3.29 19.26 -9.78
C ALA A 192 3.87 18.61 -11.06
N THR A 193 3.10 17.72 -11.71
CA THR A 193 3.54 16.99 -12.91
C THR A 193 3.16 17.67 -14.23
N ASN A 194 2.53 18.85 -14.18
CA ASN A 194 1.99 19.55 -15.36
C ASN A 194 1.00 18.73 -16.19
N THR A 195 0.43 17.68 -15.60
CA THR A 195 -0.63 16.87 -16.20
C THR A 195 -1.92 17.65 -16.03
N LYS A 196 -2.21 18.57 -16.96
CA LYS A 196 -3.35 19.49 -16.90
C LYS A 196 -4.69 18.76 -17.07
N ILE A 197 -5.12 18.07 -16.04
CA ILE A 197 -6.51 17.67 -15.86
C ILE A 197 -7.18 18.84 -15.12
N PRO A 198 -8.21 19.50 -15.69
CA PRO A 198 -8.82 20.67 -15.05
C PRO A 198 -9.42 20.31 -13.68
N ASP A 199 -9.12 21.06 -12.61
CA ASP A 199 -9.60 20.80 -11.22
C ASP A 199 -11.08 20.43 -11.10
N ARG A 200 -11.92 20.96 -11.99
CA ARG A 200 -13.37 20.74 -12.01
C ARG A 200 -13.78 19.32 -12.41
N SER A 201 -12.85 18.46 -12.83
CA SER A 201 -13.12 17.05 -13.11
C SER A 201 -13.06 16.16 -11.87
N TYR A 202 -12.55 16.66 -10.74
CA TYR A 202 -12.44 15.90 -9.51
C TYR A 202 -13.64 16.19 -8.57
N ASP A 203 -14.73 15.43 -8.70
CA ASP A 203 -15.99 15.55 -7.94
C ASP A 203 -16.19 14.49 -6.83
N LYS A 204 -15.24 13.58 -6.62
CA LYS A 204 -15.28 12.51 -5.62
C LYS A 204 -14.34 12.79 -4.45
N ASP A 205 -14.53 12.09 -3.34
CA ASP A 205 -13.70 12.24 -2.14
C ASP A 205 -12.34 11.53 -2.31
N TYR A 206 -12.37 10.35 -2.93
CA TYR A 206 -11.21 9.51 -3.20
C TYR A 206 -11.16 9.07 -4.66
N TYR A 207 -9.96 8.79 -5.15
CA TYR A 207 -9.73 8.29 -6.50
C TYR A 207 -8.83 7.07 -6.47
N ILE A 208 -9.23 6.02 -7.19
CA ILE A 208 -8.39 4.85 -7.44
C ILE A 208 -7.24 5.30 -8.36
N ILE A 209 -6.03 5.31 -7.81
CA ILE A 209 -4.80 5.64 -8.54
C ILE A 209 -4.06 4.39 -9.02
N SER A 210 -4.35 3.22 -8.44
CA SER A 210 -3.82 1.94 -8.91
C SER A 210 -4.68 0.78 -8.42
N VAL A 211 -4.74 -0.27 -9.24
CA VAL A 211 -5.34 -1.56 -8.90
C VAL A 211 -4.26 -2.63 -8.88
N LYS A 212 -4.11 -3.37 -7.78
CA LYS A 212 -3.14 -4.47 -7.67
C LYS A 212 -3.86 -5.80 -7.53
N PRO A 213 -3.86 -6.65 -8.57
CA PRO A 213 -4.34 -8.02 -8.46
C PRO A 213 -3.38 -8.87 -7.61
N GLN A 214 -3.90 -9.52 -6.57
CA GLN A 214 -3.12 -10.28 -5.60
C GLN A 214 -3.94 -11.38 -4.91
N ASN A 215 -3.25 -12.31 -4.24
CA ASN A 215 -3.87 -13.46 -3.58
C ASN A 215 -4.15 -13.26 -2.07
N ILE A 216 -3.95 -12.05 -1.54
CA ILE A 216 -4.22 -11.73 -0.15
C ILE A 216 -5.07 -10.46 -0.04
N ASP A 217 -5.89 -10.37 1.01
CA ASP A 217 -6.82 -9.26 1.29
C ASP A 217 -6.19 -8.17 2.19
N LYS A 218 -4.89 -7.94 2.01
CA LYS A 218 -4.12 -6.95 2.77
C LYS A 218 -3.00 -6.35 1.91
N GLU A 219 -2.50 -5.19 2.31
CA GLU A 219 -1.40 -4.53 1.59
C GLU A 219 -0.17 -5.44 1.52
N LEU A 220 0.34 -5.65 0.31
CA LEU A 220 1.60 -6.33 0.11
C LEU A 220 2.77 -5.42 0.51
N PRO A 221 3.81 -5.94 1.19
CA PRO A 221 4.95 -5.11 1.54
C PRO A 221 5.59 -4.54 0.27
N MET A 222 5.99 -3.27 0.30
CA MET A 222 6.77 -2.67 -0.78
C MET A 222 8.04 -3.49 -1.06
N LEU A 223 8.54 -3.49 -2.30
CA LEU A 223 9.85 -4.06 -2.62
C LEU A 223 10.94 -3.46 -1.71
N PRO A 224 11.96 -4.22 -1.26
CA PRO A 224 13.01 -3.70 -0.38
C PRO A 224 13.70 -2.45 -0.96
N ILE A 225 13.97 -2.46 -2.26
CA ILE A 225 14.57 -1.33 -2.97
C ILE A 225 13.68 -0.08 -2.99
N THR A 226 12.36 -0.25 -3.01
CA THR A 226 11.43 0.87 -2.89
C THR A 226 11.54 1.52 -1.52
N MET A 227 11.68 0.73 -0.45
CA MET A 227 11.90 1.26 0.89
C MET A 227 13.23 1.99 1.03
N MET A 228 14.29 1.50 0.38
CA MET A 228 15.58 2.18 0.32
C MET A 228 15.49 3.49 -0.47
N ARG A 229 14.89 3.49 -1.66
CA ARG A 229 14.73 4.71 -2.46
C ARG A 229 13.87 5.75 -1.75
N ASN A 230 12.87 5.33 -0.98
CA ASN A 230 12.02 6.27 -0.23
C ASN A 230 12.79 7.16 0.75
N THR A 231 14.05 6.84 1.10
CA THR A 231 14.89 7.74 1.91
C THR A 231 15.53 8.89 1.10
N MET A 232 15.53 8.79 -0.23
CA MET A 232 16.17 9.73 -1.16
C MET A 232 15.10 10.52 -1.93
N ILE A 233 14.74 11.69 -1.41
CA ILE A 233 13.72 12.57 -2.05
C ILE A 233 14.13 12.95 -3.48
N GLU A 234 15.42 13.28 -3.66
CA GLU A 234 15.99 13.71 -4.95
C GLU A 234 15.87 12.63 -6.04
N GLU A 235 15.72 11.36 -5.64
CA GLU A 235 15.62 10.18 -6.52
C GLU A 235 14.19 9.62 -6.59
N GLY A 236 13.18 10.47 -6.38
CA GLY A 236 11.76 10.08 -6.48
C GLY A 236 11.24 9.26 -5.29
N GLY A 237 11.93 9.32 -4.15
CA GLY A 237 11.49 8.78 -2.87
C GLY A 237 10.57 9.72 -2.09
N SER A 238 9.79 9.19 -1.15
CA SER A 238 8.89 9.99 -0.31
C SER A 238 9.56 10.76 0.82
N GLY A 239 10.87 10.57 1.06
CA GLY A 239 11.61 11.14 2.19
C GLY A 239 11.42 10.40 3.53
N VAL A 240 10.72 9.27 3.51
CA VAL A 240 10.44 8.48 4.72
C VAL A 240 11.63 7.58 5.04
N GLY A 241 12.16 7.69 6.26
CA GLY A 241 13.26 6.86 6.73
C GLY A 241 12.91 5.36 6.80
N ILE A 242 13.94 4.50 6.67
CA ILE A 242 13.73 3.03 6.71
C ILE A 242 13.30 2.58 8.10
N ASN A 243 12.14 1.92 8.16
CA ASN A 243 11.77 1.07 9.29
C ASN A 243 12.36 -0.33 9.09
N ARG A 244 13.29 -0.73 9.98
CA ARG A 244 14.00 -2.03 9.87
C ARG A 244 13.06 -3.24 9.94
N GLY A 245 12.04 -3.22 10.79
CA GLY A 245 11.07 -4.32 10.90
C GLY A 245 10.31 -4.51 9.59
N LYS A 246 9.76 -3.42 9.04
CA LYS A 246 9.07 -3.44 7.74
C LYS A 246 9.98 -3.84 6.58
N TYR A 247 11.25 -3.44 6.63
CA TYR A 247 12.23 -3.87 5.63
C TYR A 247 12.46 -5.38 5.67
N LEU A 248 12.59 -5.98 6.86
CA LEU A 248 12.75 -7.42 7.00
C LEU A 248 11.49 -8.20 6.60
N GLU A 249 10.29 -7.71 6.94
CA GLU A 249 9.02 -8.27 6.43
C GLU A 249 8.96 -8.28 4.90
N SER A 250 9.39 -7.17 4.29
CA SER A 250 9.51 -7.04 2.84
C SER A 250 10.49 -8.06 2.24
N VAL A 251 11.69 -8.19 2.82
CA VAL A 251 12.69 -9.17 2.38
C VAL A 251 12.17 -10.60 2.51
N GLU A 252 11.50 -10.95 3.61
CA GLU A 252 10.93 -12.28 3.79
C GLU A 252 9.89 -12.59 2.71
N PHE A 253 9.01 -11.64 2.41
CA PHE A 253 7.99 -11.80 1.37
C PHE A 253 8.59 -11.90 -0.03
N TRP A 254 9.46 -10.95 -0.39
CA TRP A 254 10.01 -10.81 -1.75
C TRP A 254 11.19 -11.73 -2.02
N SER A 255 11.85 -12.31 -1.02
CA SER A 255 12.92 -13.32 -1.24
C SER A 255 12.38 -14.55 -1.98
N LYS A 256 11.10 -14.87 -1.79
CA LYS A 256 10.40 -16.04 -2.35
C LYS A 256 9.49 -15.71 -3.53
N ARG A 257 9.46 -14.45 -4.00
CA ARG A 257 8.55 -13.98 -5.05
C ARG A 257 9.25 -13.03 -6.01
N ALA A 258 8.77 -12.94 -7.23
CA ALA A 258 9.20 -11.93 -8.18
C ALA A 258 8.01 -11.36 -8.94
N ALA A 259 8.10 -10.07 -9.26
CA ALA A 259 7.12 -9.40 -10.12
C ALA A 259 7.16 -10.00 -11.53
N ILE A 260 6.01 -9.97 -12.20
CA ILE A 260 5.89 -10.31 -13.62
C ILE A 260 5.89 -9.00 -14.40
N LEU A 261 6.81 -8.86 -15.36
CA LEU A 261 6.88 -7.72 -16.28
C LEU A 261 6.68 -8.20 -17.72
N ASN A 262 6.23 -7.29 -18.59
CA ASN A 262 6.11 -7.55 -20.03
C ASN A 262 7.44 -7.50 -20.75
#